data_AF-A0A661WWR3-F1
#
_entry.id   AF-A0A661WWR3-F1
#
_cell.length_a   1.000
_cell.length_b   1.000
_cell.length_c   1.000
_cell.angle_alpha   90.00
_cell.angle_beta   90.00
_cell.angle_gamma   90.00
#
_symmetry.space_group_name_H-M   'P 1'
#
loop_
_entity.id
_entity.type
_entity.pdbx_description
1 polymer ?
#
loop_
_entity_poly.entity_id
_entity_poly.type
_entity_poly.pdbx_seq_one_letter_code
_entity_poly.pdbx_strand_id
1 'polypeptide(L)'
;MKTFLLINIIVMVILQGCASGGPRTTRVAIDEEQVLNSDLKADDLRATVNKMARSLAACRALNPTDGSQPKISFTGVEDKTYKGVDAKNLQYNIRKNLLKNGSLNIVFLDRSAGVTKRILNENRMKEDGTVTGTAGKFAGADFLLGGYLFEDRQVGVDNRTSYYRLSFKLTDTANGAVVWEDDYELKRIE
;
A
#
# COMPACT_ATOMS: atom_id res chain seq x y z
N MET A 1 27.14 -57.89 42.82
CA MET A 1 26.83 -57.69 41.37
C MET A 1 25.43 -57.13 41.09
N LYS A 2 24.36 -57.53 41.80
CA LYS A 2 22.99 -57.03 41.53
C LYS A 2 22.78 -55.52 41.83
N THR A 3 23.48 -54.96 42.82
CA THR A 3 23.41 -53.53 43.20
C THR A 3 24.12 -52.60 42.21
N PHE A 4 25.17 -53.07 41.51
CA PHE A 4 25.89 -52.27 40.51
C PHE A 4 25.10 -52.14 39.18
N LEU A 5 24.24 -53.13 38.91
CA LEU A 5 23.37 -53.17 37.72
C LEU A 5 22.14 -52.25 37.88
N LEU A 6 21.62 -52.10 39.11
CA LEU A 6 20.53 -51.19 39.44
C LEU A 6 20.92 -49.70 39.38
N ILE A 7 22.17 -49.37 39.74
CA ILE A 7 22.68 -47.99 39.66
C ILE A 7 22.89 -47.55 38.20
N ASN A 8 23.33 -48.46 37.31
CA ASN A 8 23.50 -48.15 35.89
C ASN A 8 22.16 -47.89 35.16
N ILE A 9 21.09 -48.56 35.55
CA ILE A 9 19.75 -48.35 34.96
C ILE A 9 19.15 -47.00 35.39
N ILE A 10 19.43 -46.53 36.61
CA ILE A 10 18.92 -45.25 37.10
C ILE A 10 19.61 -44.05 36.43
N VAL A 11 20.88 -44.16 36.05
CA VAL A 11 21.60 -43.07 35.35
C VAL A 11 21.12 -42.88 33.90
N MET A 12 20.56 -43.92 33.26
CA MET A 12 20.12 -43.83 31.87
C MET A 12 18.74 -43.17 31.69
N VAL A 13 17.95 -43.03 32.76
CA VAL A 13 16.61 -42.41 32.71
C VAL A 13 16.67 -40.87 32.86
N ILE A 14 17.78 -40.32 33.37
CA ILE A 14 17.91 -38.88 33.66
C ILE A 14 18.30 -38.06 32.41
N LEU A 15 18.61 -38.71 31.28
CA LEU A 15 18.99 -38.04 30.03
C LEU A 15 17.81 -37.71 29.08
N GLN A 16 16.56 -37.92 29.49
CA GLN A 16 15.38 -37.53 28.69
C GLN A 16 14.76 -36.18 29.12
N GLY A 17 15.56 -35.31 29.74
CA GLY A 17 15.19 -33.94 30.06
C GLY A 17 15.63 -32.95 28.98
N CYS A 18 14.68 -32.14 28.51
CA CYS A 18 14.86 -30.93 27.69
C CYS A 18 15.04 -31.11 26.16
N ALA A 19 14.14 -31.85 25.51
CA ALA A 19 13.72 -31.48 24.16
C ALA A 19 12.45 -30.63 24.26
N SER A 20 12.60 -29.36 24.61
CA SER A 20 11.53 -28.37 24.55
C SER A 20 11.16 -28.12 23.08
N GLY A 21 10.33 -29.01 22.53
CA GLY A 21 9.56 -28.77 21.31
C GLY A 21 8.44 -27.78 21.61
N GLY A 22 8.79 -26.54 21.98
CA GLY A 22 7.86 -25.44 21.89
C GLY A 22 7.41 -25.28 20.43
N PRO A 23 6.20 -24.77 20.16
CA PRO A 23 5.73 -24.56 18.79
C PRO A 23 6.81 -23.76 18.05
N ARG A 24 7.40 -24.41 17.03
CA ARG A 24 8.33 -23.75 16.12
C ARG A 24 7.54 -22.68 15.38
N THR A 25 7.59 -21.46 15.90
CA THR A 25 7.17 -20.28 15.16
C THR A 25 8.25 -20.02 14.11
N THR A 26 8.19 -20.79 13.03
CA THR A 26 8.90 -20.43 11.82
C THR A 26 8.30 -19.11 11.39
N ARG A 27 9.04 -18.02 11.58
CA ARG A 27 8.76 -16.77 10.89
C ARG A 27 8.99 -17.05 9.41
N VAL A 28 7.96 -17.56 8.76
CA VAL A 28 7.87 -17.49 7.31
C VAL A 28 7.87 -15.99 7.04
N ALA A 29 8.87 -15.50 6.32
CA ALA A 29 8.79 -14.16 5.77
C ALA A 29 7.46 -14.13 5.03
N ILE A 30 6.51 -13.32 5.50
CA ILE A 30 5.29 -13.12 4.74
C ILE A 30 5.79 -12.45 3.48
N ASP A 31 5.95 -13.24 2.40
CA ASP A 31 6.08 -12.67 1.09
C ASP A 31 4.93 -11.68 1.00
N GLU A 32 5.27 -10.40 0.79
CA GLU A 32 4.29 -9.30 0.69
C GLU A 32 3.16 -9.64 -0.30
N GLU A 33 3.39 -10.66 -1.12
CA GLU A 33 2.49 -11.38 -2.00
C GLU A 33 1.22 -11.96 -1.35
N GLN A 34 1.27 -12.41 -0.09
CA GLN A 34 0.13 -13.04 0.60
C GLN A 34 -0.79 -12.04 1.34
N VAL A 35 -0.38 -10.76 1.48
CA VAL A 35 -1.12 -9.76 2.29
C VAL A 35 -2.10 -8.94 1.47
N LEU A 36 -2.09 -9.10 0.14
CA LEU A 36 -3.18 -8.59 -0.67
C LEU A 36 -4.33 -9.56 -0.57
N ASN A 37 -5.53 -9.06 -0.27
CA ASN A 37 -6.75 -9.86 -0.37
C ASN A 37 -6.68 -10.70 -1.64
N SER A 38 -7.05 -11.97 -1.54
CA SER A 38 -6.92 -13.01 -2.59
C SER A 38 -7.47 -12.61 -3.97
N ASP A 39 -8.21 -11.50 -4.05
CA ASP A 39 -8.73 -10.90 -5.26
C ASP A 39 -7.69 -10.19 -6.15
N LEU A 40 -6.60 -9.63 -5.59
CA LEU A 40 -5.54 -8.95 -6.34
C LEU A 40 -4.17 -9.55 -6.00
N LYS A 41 -3.56 -10.30 -6.93
CA LYS A 41 -2.21 -10.86 -6.75
C LYS A 41 -1.18 -9.74 -6.69
N ALA A 42 -0.11 -9.93 -5.91
CA ALA A 42 0.90 -8.87 -5.77
C ALA A 42 1.73 -8.65 -7.02
N ASP A 43 1.95 -9.67 -7.83
CA ASP A 43 2.65 -9.50 -9.10
C ASP A 43 1.84 -8.64 -10.09
N ASP A 44 0.52 -8.87 -10.17
CA ASP A 44 -0.38 -8.06 -10.98
C ASP A 44 -0.42 -6.60 -10.49
N LEU A 45 -0.45 -6.40 -9.17
CA LEU A 45 -0.38 -5.06 -8.57
C LEU A 45 0.96 -4.39 -8.86
N ARG A 46 2.08 -5.10 -8.70
CA ARG A 46 3.42 -4.56 -8.99
C ARG A 46 3.55 -4.16 -10.46
N ALA A 47 3.10 -5.00 -11.37
CA ALA A 47 3.10 -4.70 -12.81
C ALA A 47 2.25 -3.47 -13.11
N THR A 48 1.06 -3.38 -12.52
CA THR A 48 0.16 -2.23 -12.65
C THR A 48 0.79 -0.95 -12.12
N VAL A 49 1.36 -0.97 -10.92
CA VAL A 49 2.00 0.21 -10.31
C VAL A 49 3.26 0.61 -11.09
N ASN A 50 4.02 -0.33 -11.64
CA ASN A 50 5.17 0.00 -12.49
C ASN A 50 4.76 0.70 -13.78
N LYS A 51 3.64 0.30 -14.40
CA LYS A 51 3.08 1.00 -15.57
C LYS A 51 2.60 2.40 -15.17
N MET A 52 1.89 2.53 -14.06
CA MET A 52 1.46 3.80 -13.47
C MET A 52 2.62 4.74 -13.20
N ALA A 53 3.68 4.26 -12.55
CA ALA A 53 4.85 5.07 -12.25
C ALA A 53 5.51 5.60 -13.53
N ARG A 54 5.62 4.77 -14.58
CA ARG A 54 6.16 5.19 -15.87
C ARG A 54 5.28 6.23 -16.56
N SER A 55 3.96 6.03 -16.54
CA SER A 55 2.98 6.97 -17.09
C SER A 55 3.01 8.32 -16.37
N LEU A 56 3.04 8.31 -15.03
CA LEU A 56 3.22 9.49 -14.18
C LEU A 56 4.58 10.18 -14.43
N ALA A 57 5.66 9.41 -14.59
CA ALA A 57 6.99 9.97 -14.87
C ALA A 57 7.06 10.64 -16.25
N ALA A 58 6.17 10.28 -17.19
CA ALA A 58 6.04 10.96 -18.47
C ALA A 58 5.15 12.21 -18.38
N CYS A 59 4.41 12.42 -17.29
CA CYS A 59 3.56 13.59 -17.10
C CYS A 59 4.43 14.84 -16.93
N ARG A 60 4.26 15.82 -17.83
CA ARG A 60 4.99 17.10 -17.78
C ARG A 60 4.73 17.88 -16.48
N ALA A 61 3.52 17.78 -15.92
CA ALA A 61 3.17 18.46 -14.68
C ALA A 61 4.00 17.96 -13.48
N LEU A 62 4.50 16.72 -13.55
CA LEU A 62 5.35 16.12 -12.51
C LEU A 62 6.86 16.29 -12.77
N ASN A 63 7.24 16.86 -13.91
CA ASN A 63 8.63 17.11 -14.27
C ASN A 63 8.83 18.58 -14.64
N PRO A 64 8.68 19.49 -13.67
CA PRO A 64 8.85 20.91 -13.92
C PRO A 64 10.33 21.21 -14.26
N THR A 65 10.52 22.18 -15.15
CA THR A 65 11.86 22.53 -15.68
C THR A 65 12.73 23.25 -14.64
N ASP A 66 12.12 23.77 -13.58
CA ASP A 66 12.80 24.43 -12.45
C ASP A 66 13.42 23.44 -11.45
N GLY A 67 13.22 22.13 -11.64
CA GLY A 67 13.74 21.09 -10.75
C GLY A 67 13.02 21.00 -9.40
N SER A 68 11.90 21.71 -9.23
CA SER A 68 11.06 21.58 -8.04
C SER A 68 10.51 20.16 -7.93
N GLN A 69 10.32 19.70 -6.68
CA GLN A 69 9.79 18.37 -6.40
C GLN A 69 8.29 18.49 -6.10
N PRO A 70 7.40 18.05 -7.00
CA PRO A 70 5.96 18.19 -6.81
C PRO A 70 5.46 17.44 -5.58
N LYS A 71 4.62 18.10 -4.79
CA LYS A 71 4.01 17.52 -3.58
C LYS A 71 2.64 16.93 -3.93
N ILE A 72 2.54 15.63 -3.81
CA ILE A 72 1.32 14.88 -4.11
C ILE A 72 0.66 14.44 -2.81
N SER A 73 -0.65 14.66 -2.71
CA SER A 73 -1.47 14.07 -1.65
C SER A 73 -2.31 12.93 -2.23
N PHE A 74 -2.22 11.74 -1.65
CA PHE A 74 -3.04 10.60 -2.05
C PHE A 74 -4.42 10.72 -1.39
N THR A 75 -5.46 10.94 -2.18
CA THR A 75 -6.84 11.10 -1.71
C THR A 75 -7.49 9.76 -1.34
N GLY A 76 -7.11 8.68 -2.03
CA GLY A 76 -7.56 7.32 -1.77
C GLY A 76 -7.88 6.55 -3.04
N VAL A 77 -8.21 5.27 -2.88
CA VAL A 77 -8.85 4.46 -3.92
C VAL A 77 -10.28 4.20 -3.46
N GLU A 78 -11.25 4.57 -4.28
CA GLU A 78 -12.65 4.26 -4.01
C GLU A 78 -12.99 2.86 -4.55
N ASP A 79 -13.49 1.99 -3.68
CA ASP A 79 -13.90 0.64 -4.05
C ASP A 79 -15.30 0.63 -4.65
N LYS A 80 -15.41 0.18 -5.90
CA LYS A 80 -16.65 -0.06 -6.64
C LYS A 80 -16.83 -1.56 -6.99
N THR A 81 -16.12 -2.45 -6.29
CA THR A 81 -16.24 -3.90 -6.48
C THR A 81 -17.42 -4.48 -5.70
N TYR A 82 -17.81 -5.71 -6.04
CA TYR A 82 -18.92 -6.39 -5.37
C TYR A 82 -18.49 -7.07 -4.07
N LYS A 83 -17.25 -7.54 -4.00
CA LYS A 83 -16.75 -8.35 -2.87
C LYS A 83 -16.16 -7.54 -1.72
N GLY A 84 -15.99 -6.23 -1.88
CA GLY A 84 -15.37 -5.38 -0.87
C GLY A 84 -13.87 -5.66 -0.77
N VAL A 85 -13.08 -4.90 -1.52
CA VAL A 85 -11.62 -4.99 -1.50
C VAL A 85 -11.07 -4.05 -0.43
N ASP A 86 -9.97 -4.42 0.23
CA ASP A 86 -9.26 -3.52 1.14
C ASP A 86 -8.54 -2.42 0.35
N ALA A 87 -9.30 -1.40 -0.03
CA ALA A 87 -8.82 -0.25 -0.77
C ALA A 87 -7.77 0.56 0.00
N LYS A 88 -7.76 0.50 1.34
CA LYS A 88 -6.75 1.19 2.16
C LYS A 88 -5.40 0.49 2.06
N ASN A 89 -5.39 -0.83 2.16
CA ASN A 89 -4.18 -1.62 1.97
C ASN A 89 -3.66 -1.48 0.53
N LEU A 90 -4.57 -1.50 -0.46
CA LEU A 90 -4.22 -1.23 -1.85
C LEU A 90 -3.56 0.15 -2.01
N GLN A 91 -4.16 1.21 -1.45
CA GLN A 91 -3.60 2.56 -1.44
C GLN A 91 -2.20 2.61 -0.81
N TYR A 92 -2.02 1.97 0.35
CA TYR A 92 -0.72 1.92 1.04
C TYR A 92 0.35 1.27 0.15
N ASN A 93 0.01 0.14 -0.49
CA ASN A 93 0.92 -0.58 -1.37
C ASN A 93 1.26 0.21 -2.64
N ILE A 94 0.28 0.88 -3.26
CA ILE A 94 0.53 1.75 -4.41
C ILE A 94 1.51 2.86 -4.00
N ARG A 95 1.24 3.59 -2.91
CA ARG A 95 2.12 4.65 -2.41
C ARG A 95 3.54 4.15 -2.14
N LYS A 96 3.65 3.02 -1.43
CA LYS A 96 4.93 2.39 -1.09
C LYS A 96 5.72 2.02 -2.35
N ASN A 97 5.07 1.40 -3.35
CA ASN A 97 5.72 0.98 -4.58
C ASN A 97 6.07 2.17 -5.50
N LEU A 98 5.24 3.22 -5.55
CA LEU A 98 5.55 4.46 -6.25
C LEU A 98 6.78 5.15 -5.65
N LEU A 99 6.87 5.24 -4.31
CA LEU A 99 8.05 5.78 -3.62
C LEU A 99 9.31 4.93 -3.81
N LYS A 100 9.16 3.60 -3.89
CA LYS A 100 10.27 2.69 -4.20
C LYS A 100 10.75 2.84 -5.64
N ASN A 101 9.87 3.27 -6.54
CA ASN A 101 10.22 3.54 -7.93
C ASN A 101 10.99 4.87 -8.02
N GLY A 102 12.32 4.78 -8.08
CA GLY A 102 13.21 5.95 -8.12
C GLY A 102 13.11 6.83 -9.37
N SER A 103 12.19 6.53 -10.31
CA SER A 103 12.00 7.33 -11.52
C SER A 103 11.20 8.61 -11.28
N LEU A 104 10.45 8.69 -10.16
CA LEU A 104 9.59 9.83 -9.85
C LEU A 104 10.29 10.77 -8.86
N ASN A 105 10.54 12.01 -9.28
CA ASN A 105 11.00 13.08 -8.39
C ASN A 105 9.78 13.75 -7.72
N ILE A 106 9.11 13.06 -6.81
CA ILE A 106 7.88 13.55 -6.15
C ILE A 106 7.95 13.36 -4.63
N VAL A 107 7.22 14.18 -3.88
CA VAL A 107 7.01 13.98 -2.44
C VAL A 107 5.57 13.59 -2.18
N PHE A 108 5.34 12.46 -1.52
CA PHE A 108 4.01 12.15 -0.98
C PHE A 108 3.82 12.79 0.40
N LEU A 109 2.81 13.63 0.53
CA LEU A 109 2.41 14.18 1.83
C LEU A 109 1.62 13.11 2.59
N ASP A 110 2.09 12.74 3.79
CA ASP A 110 1.31 11.85 4.64
C ASP A 110 0.18 12.63 5.32
N ARG A 111 -1.06 12.22 5.04
CA ARG A 111 -2.27 12.83 5.59
C ARG A 111 -3.06 11.89 6.48
N SER A 112 -2.39 10.84 6.98
CA SER A 112 -2.95 10.00 8.04
C SER A 112 -3.45 10.90 9.19
N ALA A 113 -4.62 10.57 9.76
CA ALA A 113 -5.30 11.45 10.71
C ALA A 113 -4.42 11.81 11.94
N GLY A 114 -3.47 10.94 12.31
CA GLY A 114 -2.49 11.21 13.36
C GLY A 114 -1.41 12.21 12.96
N VAL A 115 -0.85 12.10 11.75
CA VAL A 115 0.21 13.01 11.26
C VAL A 115 -0.36 14.40 10.97
N THR A 116 -1.54 14.48 10.33
CA THR A 116 -2.21 15.75 10.07
C THR A 116 -2.50 16.53 11.37
N LYS A 117 -2.97 15.86 12.43
CA LYS A 117 -3.20 16.49 13.74
C LYS A 117 -1.91 17.01 14.39
N ARG A 118 -0.80 16.26 14.28
CA ARG A 118 0.50 16.67 14.83
C ARG A 118 1.10 17.85 14.06
N ILE A 119 1.07 17.81 12.73
CA ILE A 119 1.53 18.93 11.88
C ILE A 119 0.67 20.17 12.12
N LEU A 120 -0.66 20.04 12.18
CA LEU A 120 -1.54 21.18 12.46
C LEU A 120 -1.30 21.75 13.86
N ASN A 121 -1.05 20.91 14.87
CA ASN A 121 -0.71 21.38 16.21
C ASN A 121 0.67 22.08 16.24
N GLU A 122 1.68 21.53 15.58
CA GLU A 122 3.02 22.12 15.48
C GLU A 122 3.01 23.44 14.68
N ASN A 123 2.26 23.51 13.57
CA ASN A 123 2.10 24.73 12.77
C ASN A 123 1.32 25.79 13.54
N ARG A 124 0.24 25.41 14.24
CA ARG A 124 -0.53 26.32 15.11
C ARG A 124 0.29 26.85 16.28
N MET A 125 1.24 26.08 16.80
CA MET A 125 2.20 26.54 17.82
C MET A 125 3.28 27.46 17.24
N LYS A 126 3.52 27.44 15.92
CA LYS A 126 4.43 28.33 15.21
C LYS A 126 3.74 29.59 14.65
N GLU A 127 2.43 29.54 14.40
CA GLU A 127 1.61 30.62 13.82
C GLU A 127 0.88 31.48 14.86
N ASP A 128 1.58 31.92 15.91
CA ASP A 128 1.05 32.88 16.89
C ASP A 128 0.94 34.32 16.33
N GLY A 129 0.40 34.45 15.11
CA GLY A 129 0.27 35.74 14.46
C GLY A 129 -0.19 35.75 13.01
N THR A 130 -1.22 34.97 12.67
CA THR A 130 -2.11 35.10 11.48
C THR A 130 -1.94 34.01 10.41
N VAL A 131 -2.90 33.07 10.34
CA VAL A 131 -3.37 32.55 9.05
C VAL A 131 -4.89 32.32 9.10
N THR A 132 -5.61 33.13 8.32
CA THR A 132 -6.96 32.83 7.83
C THR A 132 -6.82 32.09 6.49
N GLY A 133 -7.31 30.85 6.39
CA GLY A 133 -7.45 30.19 5.09
C GLY A 133 -7.69 28.69 5.17
N THR A 134 -8.95 28.29 5.03
CA THR A 134 -9.50 26.99 4.55
C THR A 134 -8.55 25.78 4.44
N ALA A 135 -7.79 25.45 5.49
CA ALA A 135 -6.77 24.41 5.50
C ALA A 135 -7.36 23.02 5.78
N GLY A 136 -8.41 22.63 5.06
CA GLY A 136 -9.33 21.58 5.52
C GLY A 136 -8.84 20.14 5.38
N LYS A 137 -7.98 19.81 4.40
CA LYS A 137 -7.53 18.42 4.17
C LYS A 137 -6.32 18.25 3.25
N PHE A 138 -6.09 19.20 2.34
CA PHE A 138 -5.10 19.10 1.27
C PHE A 138 -4.12 20.28 1.19
N ALA A 139 -4.08 21.14 2.20
CA ALA A 139 -3.26 22.35 2.21
C ALA A 139 -1.77 22.03 2.01
N GLY A 140 -1.15 22.65 1.00
CA GLY A 140 0.27 22.49 0.67
C GLY A 140 0.61 21.29 -0.24
N ALA A 141 -0.40 20.60 -0.80
CA ALA A 141 -0.20 19.71 -1.94
C ALA A 141 -0.36 20.49 -3.24
N ASP A 142 0.51 20.23 -4.22
CA ASP A 142 0.40 20.78 -5.58
C ASP A 142 -0.55 19.93 -6.42
N PHE A 143 -0.58 18.61 -6.14
CA PHE A 143 -1.46 17.67 -6.85
C PHE A 143 -2.16 16.70 -5.92
N LEU A 144 -3.34 16.26 -6.35
CA LEU A 144 -4.13 15.19 -5.72
C LEU A 144 -4.08 13.95 -6.61
N LEU A 145 -3.58 12.85 -6.07
CA LEU A 145 -3.66 11.54 -6.72
C LEU A 145 -4.82 10.76 -6.11
N GLY A 146 -5.78 10.38 -6.94
CA GLY A 146 -6.92 9.57 -6.53
C GLY A 146 -7.20 8.47 -7.53
N GLY A 147 -7.93 7.44 -7.11
CA GLY A 147 -8.33 6.38 -8.02
C GLY A 147 -9.62 5.68 -7.64
N TYR A 148 -10.02 4.80 -8.55
CA TYR A 148 -11.22 3.96 -8.46
C TYR A 148 -10.84 2.53 -8.80
N LEU A 149 -11.41 1.58 -8.07
CA LEU A 149 -11.33 0.16 -8.39
C LEU A 149 -12.71 -0.33 -8.80
N PHE A 150 -12.87 -0.67 -10.07
CA PHE A 150 -14.10 -1.23 -10.64
C PHE A 150 -13.99 -2.75 -10.77
N GLU A 151 -15.10 -3.47 -10.58
CA GLU A 151 -15.25 -4.88 -10.95
C GLU A 151 -16.39 -5.02 -11.96
N ASP A 152 -16.08 -5.47 -13.18
CA ASP A 152 -17.06 -5.88 -14.17
C ASP A 152 -17.09 -7.42 -14.22
N ARG A 153 -18.25 -8.03 -13.94
CA ARG A 153 -18.37 -9.50 -13.92
C ARG A 153 -18.98 -9.99 -15.23
N GLN A 154 -18.29 -10.92 -15.89
CA GLN A 154 -18.86 -11.69 -16.99
C GLN A 154 -19.04 -13.14 -16.54
N VAL A 155 -20.29 -13.58 -16.43
CA VAL A 155 -20.63 -14.97 -16.11
C VAL A 155 -20.77 -15.73 -17.43
N GLY A 156 -19.83 -16.61 -17.73
CA GLY A 156 -19.95 -17.60 -18.80
C GLY A 156 -20.67 -18.86 -18.30
N VAL A 157 -21.05 -19.76 -19.22
CA VAL A 157 -21.76 -21.01 -18.90
C VAL A 157 -20.92 -21.94 -18.01
N ASP A 158 -19.59 -21.97 -18.21
CA ASP A 158 -18.69 -22.88 -17.49
C ASP A 158 -17.64 -22.20 -16.60
N ASN A 159 -17.37 -20.89 -16.77
CA ASN A 159 -16.35 -20.15 -16.00
C ASN A 159 -16.85 -18.75 -15.58
N ARG A 160 -16.49 -18.32 -14.36
CA ARG A 160 -16.74 -16.96 -13.88
C ARG A 160 -15.51 -16.10 -14.18
N THR A 161 -15.62 -15.16 -15.11
CA THR A 161 -14.55 -14.19 -15.38
C THR A 161 -14.86 -12.90 -14.64
N SER A 162 -13.98 -12.49 -13.72
CA SER A 162 -14.03 -11.16 -13.11
C SER A 162 -13.02 -10.27 -13.82
N TYR A 163 -13.47 -9.11 -14.24
CA TYR A 163 -12.64 -8.06 -14.79
C TYR A 163 -12.49 -6.96 -13.75
N TYR A 164 -11.26 -6.56 -13.44
CA TYR A 164 -10.99 -5.44 -12.56
C TYR A 164 -10.35 -4.31 -13.36
N ARG A 165 -10.82 -3.08 -13.14
CA ARG A 165 -10.23 -1.88 -13.73
C ARG A 165 -9.84 -0.90 -12.63
N LEU A 166 -8.57 -0.59 -12.57
CA LEU A 166 -7.99 0.44 -11.70
C LEU A 166 -7.82 1.71 -12.51
N SER A 167 -8.57 2.75 -12.16
CA SER A 167 -8.49 4.06 -12.81
C SER A 167 -7.84 5.04 -11.85
N PHE A 168 -6.83 5.80 -12.29
CA PHE A 168 -6.17 6.81 -11.48
C PHE A 168 -6.14 8.15 -12.20
N LYS A 169 -6.27 9.23 -11.43
CA LYS A 169 -6.15 10.59 -11.92
C LYS A 169 -5.32 11.47 -11.00
N LEU A 170 -4.63 12.41 -11.62
CA LEU A 170 -3.85 13.45 -10.97
C LEU A 170 -4.52 14.81 -11.24
N THR A 171 -4.89 15.50 -10.17
CA THR A 171 -5.60 16.77 -10.23
C THR A 171 -4.75 17.89 -9.63
N ASP A 172 -4.56 18.97 -10.37
CA ASP A 172 -3.91 20.20 -9.91
C ASP A 172 -4.78 20.89 -8.84
N THR A 173 -4.20 21.20 -7.69
CA THR A 173 -4.93 21.80 -6.56
C THR A 173 -5.25 23.29 -6.77
N ALA A 174 -4.51 23.98 -7.62
CA ALA A 174 -4.66 25.41 -7.83
C ALA A 174 -5.89 25.75 -8.69
N ASN A 175 -6.17 24.94 -9.71
CA ASN A 175 -7.26 25.17 -10.67
C ASN A 175 -8.26 24.00 -10.78
N GLY A 176 -8.00 22.87 -10.13
CA GLY A 176 -8.85 21.68 -10.20
C GLY A 176 -8.75 20.89 -11.51
N ALA A 177 -7.79 21.20 -12.38
CA ALA A 177 -7.62 20.53 -13.67
C ALA A 177 -7.06 19.12 -13.50
N VAL A 178 -7.59 18.16 -14.25
CA VAL A 178 -6.99 16.83 -14.37
C VAL A 178 -5.83 16.92 -15.36
N VAL A 179 -4.62 16.72 -14.86
CA VAL A 179 -3.37 16.85 -15.65
C VAL A 179 -2.82 15.51 -16.12
N TRP A 180 -3.33 14.41 -15.55
CA TRP A 180 -3.02 13.04 -15.94
C TRP A 180 -4.14 12.11 -15.49
N GLU A 181 -4.46 11.12 -16.31
CA GLU A 181 -5.40 10.05 -16.01
C GLU A 181 -4.99 8.81 -16.80
N ASP A 182 -5.09 7.64 -16.19
CA ASP A 182 -4.73 6.37 -16.83
C ASP A 182 -5.50 5.22 -16.18
N ASP A 183 -5.77 4.19 -16.99
CA ASP A 183 -6.57 3.03 -16.64
C ASP A 183 -5.73 1.75 -16.78
N TYR A 184 -5.87 0.87 -15.79
CA TYR A 184 -5.16 -0.39 -15.73
C TYR A 184 -6.12 -1.55 -15.51
N GLU A 185 -6.11 -2.46 -16.46
CA GLU A 185 -7.07 -3.55 -16.54
C GLU A 185 -6.41 -4.87 -16.12
N LEU A 186 -7.15 -5.62 -15.32
CA LEU A 186 -6.73 -6.86 -14.69
C LEU A 186 -7.81 -7.90 -14.95
N LYS A 187 -7.49 -8.92 -15.76
CA LYS A 187 -8.41 -10.02 -16.04
C LYS A 187 -8.14 -11.17 -15.08
N ARG A 188 -9.16 -11.58 -14.34
CA ARG A 188 -9.15 -12.85 -13.59
C ARG A 188 -10.06 -13.86 -14.28
N ILE A 189 -9.48 -15.01 -14.59
CA ILE A 189 -10.23 -16.21 -14.97
C ILE A 189 -10.27 -17.06 -13.70
N GLU A 190 -11.47 -17.24 -13.12
CA GLU A 190 -11.70 -18.24 -12.07
C GLU A 190 -12.04 -19.59 -12.69
#